data_AF-M4EMM5-F1
#
_entry.id   AF-M4EMM5-F1
#
_cell.length_a   1.000
_cell.length_b   1.000
_cell.length_c   1.000
_cell.angle_alpha   90.00
_cell.angle_beta   90.00
_cell.angle_gamma   90.00
#
_symmetry.space_group_name_H-M   'P 1'
#
loop_
_entity.id
_entity.type
_entity.pdbx_description
1 polymer ?
#
loop_
_entity_poly.entity_id
_entity_poly.type
_entity_poly.pdbx_seq_one_letter_code
_entity_poly.pdbx_strand_id
1 'polypeptide(L)'
;MVKYSQEPDNSTKSCKARGADLRVHFKNTRETAHAIRKLPLLKAKRYLEDVIAHKQAIPFTRFCRGVGRTSQAKNRHSNSQGRWPAKSAQFVLDLLKNAESNAEVKGLDVDALFISHIQVNQAAKQRRRTYRAHGRINPYMSNPCHIELILSEKEEPVKKEVCRRWKTLLRSEHFAAVRKLTGTVEEFMCVLMETVPGKKVYWEVFDSSGNKLGQIPNVPGPLKWGYGVTVLGGEKILFIGGYTGIGGCVTNRNTPLASADVYEFDPATNSWGKLPDMNIPRYNFALAEVDGLLYVVRGYTNDGYCLLNSDVYNPETNQWTLMDCPQFRNISGFAFSFKSKLYALGNGSCTVDIYDPKTKTWEELELEKSMSVYSYTVVRNKVYFLDKDLTGRLGVFDPEENSWTTVFVPTVAGGFRFGVGQWNNKVLLFSRLSVHETIINDFDKEKGSKWRYCSQIKPSGSHLFSVLINF
;
A
#
# COMPACT_ATOMS: atom_id res chain seq x y z
N MET A 1 -12.06 10.36 -24.19
CA MET A 1 -11.17 9.25 -23.77
C MET A 1 -11.82 7.92 -24.16
N VAL A 2 -11.12 7.01 -24.83
CA VAL A 2 -11.69 5.73 -25.29
C VAL A 2 -11.74 4.76 -24.10
N LYS A 3 -12.95 4.37 -23.67
CA LYS A 3 -13.16 3.39 -22.58
C LYS A 3 -12.93 1.95 -23.08
N TYR A 4 -12.09 1.20 -22.38
CA TYR A 4 -11.94 -0.25 -22.51
C TYR A 4 -12.89 -0.96 -21.52
N SER A 5 -13.25 -2.21 -21.80
CA SER A 5 -14.06 -3.02 -20.86
C SER A 5 -13.34 -3.41 -19.58
N GLN A 6 -12.01 -3.48 -19.62
CA GLN A 6 -11.17 -3.90 -18.51
C GLN A 6 -9.89 -3.07 -18.49
N GLU A 7 -9.41 -2.77 -17.28
CA GLU A 7 -8.10 -2.17 -17.04
C GLU A 7 -7.08 -3.27 -16.69
N PRO A 8 -5.81 -3.14 -17.13
CA PRO A 8 -4.76 -4.09 -16.79
C PRO A 8 -4.42 -4.00 -15.30
N ASP A 9 -4.09 -5.14 -14.69
CA ASP A 9 -3.64 -5.20 -13.29
C ASP A 9 -2.39 -4.34 -13.06
N ASN A 10 -1.49 -4.30 -14.04
CA ASN A 10 -0.30 -3.45 -14.04
C ASN A 10 -0.24 -2.63 -15.34
N SER A 11 -0.49 -1.32 -15.23
CA SER A 11 -0.59 -0.41 -16.38
C SER A 11 0.77 -0.10 -17.03
N THR A 12 1.86 -0.16 -16.27
CA THR A 12 3.22 0.07 -16.79
C THR A 12 3.74 -1.14 -17.56
N LYS A 13 3.40 -2.35 -17.10
CA LYS A 13 3.78 -3.63 -17.74
C LYS A 13 2.76 -4.19 -18.73
N SER A 14 1.88 -3.33 -19.26
CA SER A 14 0.84 -3.75 -20.21
C SER A 14 0.69 -2.78 -21.37
N CYS A 15 0.31 -3.32 -22.54
CA CYS A 15 -0.06 -2.54 -23.71
C CYS A 15 -1.51 -2.85 -24.13
N LYS A 16 -2.16 -1.87 -24.78
CA LYS A 16 -3.55 -1.98 -25.24
C LYS A 16 -3.62 -1.76 -26.74
N ALA A 17 -4.54 -2.46 -27.40
CA ALA A 17 -4.93 -2.19 -28.78
C ALA A 17 -6.43 -2.39 -28.98
N ARG A 18 -7.02 -1.62 -29.90
CA ARG A 18 -8.45 -1.69 -30.22
C ARG A 18 -8.71 -1.47 -31.70
N GLY A 19 -9.61 -2.25 -32.25
CA GLY A 19 -10.23 -2.01 -33.56
C GLY A 19 -11.72 -1.71 -33.40
N ALA A 20 -12.20 -0.64 -34.04
CA ALA A 20 -13.61 -0.25 -34.03
C ALA A 20 -14.26 -0.45 -35.41
N ASP A 21 -15.55 -0.78 -35.42
CA ASP A 21 -16.38 -0.92 -36.63
C ASP A 21 -15.76 -1.83 -37.71
N LEU A 22 -15.11 -2.90 -37.27
CA LEU A 22 -14.42 -3.82 -38.16
C LEU A 22 -15.45 -4.59 -39.00
N ARG A 23 -15.25 -4.57 -40.32
CA ARG A 23 -16.11 -5.25 -41.31
C ARG A 23 -15.85 -6.76 -41.36
N VAL A 24 -16.00 -7.42 -40.21
CA VAL A 24 -15.77 -8.85 -40.00
C VAL A 24 -16.87 -9.45 -39.12
N HIS A 25 -17.20 -10.72 -39.33
CA HIS A 25 -18.37 -11.34 -38.71
C HIS A 25 -18.17 -11.57 -37.20
N PHE A 26 -18.96 -10.88 -36.38
CA PHE A 26 -18.88 -10.89 -34.91
C PHE A 26 -18.74 -12.30 -34.31
N LYS A 27 -19.61 -13.25 -34.68
CA LYS A 27 -19.62 -14.57 -34.04
C LYS A 27 -18.32 -15.34 -34.30
N ASN A 28 -17.77 -15.22 -35.52
CA ASN A 28 -16.53 -15.91 -35.86
C ASN A 28 -15.36 -15.27 -35.11
N THR A 29 -15.30 -13.94 -35.12
CA THR A 29 -14.26 -13.17 -34.44
C THR A 29 -14.26 -13.39 -32.94
N ARG A 30 -15.43 -13.53 -32.31
CA ARG A 30 -15.55 -13.85 -30.88
C ARG A 30 -14.93 -15.21 -30.54
N GLU A 31 -15.21 -16.25 -31.33
CA GLU A 31 -14.62 -17.58 -31.10
C GLU A 31 -13.11 -17.56 -31.38
N THR A 32 -12.67 -16.86 -32.44
CA THR A 32 -11.25 -16.67 -32.74
C THR A 32 -10.49 -15.99 -31.60
N ALA A 33 -11.03 -14.87 -31.09
CA ALA A 33 -10.45 -14.14 -29.96
C ALA A 33 -10.44 -14.99 -28.69
N HIS A 34 -11.51 -15.74 -28.42
CA HIS A 34 -11.58 -16.61 -27.26
C HIS A 34 -10.53 -17.73 -27.32
N ALA A 35 -10.26 -18.27 -28.50
CA ALA A 35 -9.31 -19.37 -28.68
C ALA A 35 -7.84 -18.98 -28.42
N ILE A 36 -7.50 -17.69 -28.48
CA ILE A 36 -6.14 -17.18 -28.21
C ILE A 36 -5.98 -16.57 -26.81
N ARG A 37 -7.06 -16.50 -26.02
CA ARG A 37 -7.01 -15.91 -24.68
C ARG A 37 -6.01 -16.67 -23.80
N LYS A 38 -5.17 -15.94 -23.06
CA LYS A 38 -4.10 -16.48 -22.19
C LYS A 38 -2.96 -17.20 -22.91
N LEU A 39 -2.88 -17.14 -24.25
CA LEU A 39 -1.72 -17.66 -24.95
C LEU A 39 -0.56 -16.65 -24.94
N PRO A 40 0.70 -17.13 -24.93
CA PRO A 40 1.87 -16.30 -25.26
C PRO A 40 1.70 -15.66 -26.63
N LEU A 41 2.18 -14.42 -26.79
CA LEU A 41 2.00 -13.61 -28.01
C LEU A 41 2.48 -14.34 -29.26
N LEU A 42 3.70 -14.88 -29.23
CA LEU A 42 4.29 -15.61 -30.36
C LEU A 42 3.48 -16.85 -30.75
N LYS A 43 2.98 -17.59 -29.75
CA LYS A 43 2.14 -18.78 -29.97
C LYS A 43 0.78 -18.40 -30.54
N ALA A 44 0.19 -17.29 -30.08
CA ALA A 44 -1.08 -16.80 -30.58
C ALA A 44 -0.98 -16.37 -32.05
N LYS A 45 0.08 -15.65 -32.44
CA LYS A 45 0.33 -15.26 -33.84
C LYS A 45 0.46 -16.47 -34.76
N ARG A 46 1.33 -17.42 -34.43
CA ARG A 46 1.52 -18.67 -35.18
C ARG A 46 0.20 -19.44 -35.33
N TYR A 47 -0.60 -19.49 -34.26
CA TYR A 47 -1.89 -20.16 -34.32
C TYR A 47 -2.88 -19.49 -35.26
N LEU A 48 -2.92 -18.15 -35.31
CA LEU A 48 -3.77 -17.42 -36.25
C LEU A 48 -3.30 -17.57 -37.71
N GLU A 49 -1.99 -17.57 -37.95
CA GLU A 49 -1.40 -17.84 -39.26
C GLU A 49 -1.76 -19.24 -39.76
N ASP A 50 -1.69 -20.26 -38.87
CA ASP A 50 -2.13 -21.61 -39.18
C ASP A 50 -3.63 -21.71 -39.49
N VAL A 51 -4.47 -20.90 -38.83
CA VAL A 51 -5.91 -20.84 -39.12
C VAL A 51 -6.16 -20.24 -40.50
N ILE A 52 -5.41 -19.21 -40.88
CA ILE A 52 -5.47 -18.59 -42.23
C ILE A 52 -5.05 -19.62 -43.28
N ALA A 53 -3.98 -20.38 -43.02
CA ALA A 53 -3.49 -21.47 -43.86
C ALA A 53 -4.34 -22.75 -43.79
N HIS A 54 -5.46 -22.75 -43.06
CA HIS A 54 -6.34 -23.90 -42.86
C HIS A 54 -5.68 -25.13 -42.20
N LYS A 55 -4.53 -24.95 -41.55
CA LYS A 55 -3.80 -26.01 -40.84
C LYS A 55 -4.40 -26.34 -39.48
N GLN A 56 -4.94 -25.34 -38.78
CA GLN A 56 -5.58 -25.51 -37.47
C GLN A 56 -6.97 -24.86 -37.42
N ALA A 57 -7.96 -25.56 -36.87
CA ALA A 57 -9.32 -25.06 -36.72
C ALA A 57 -9.53 -24.28 -35.42
N ILE A 58 -10.32 -23.19 -35.48
CA ILE A 58 -10.84 -22.51 -34.29
C ILE A 58 -12.00 -23.32 -33.71
N PRO A 59 -11.95 -23.72 -32.42
CA PRO A 59 -13.08 -24.37 -31.77
C PRO A 59 -14.21 -23.35 -31.55
N PHE A 60 -15.44 -23.73 -31.88
CA PHE A 60 -16.64 -22.93 -31.63
C PHE A 60 -17.32 -23.45 -30.37
N THR A 61 -17.46 -22.60 -29.36
CA THR A 61 -17.97 -22.97 -28.02
C THR A 61 -19.37 -22.43 -27.74
N ARG A 62 -19.66 -21.19 -28.17
CA ARG A 62 -20.95 -20.53 -27.92
C ARG A 62 -21.81 -20.45 -29.18
N PHE A 63 -21.22 -20.08 -30.31
CA PHE A 63 -21.95 -19.89 -31.57
C PHE A 63 -21.96 -21.12 -32.47
N CYS A 64 -22.43 -22.25 -31.93
CA CYS A 64 -22.26 -23.57 -32.52
C CYS A 64 -23.32 -24.00 -33.55
N ARG A 65 -24.42 -23.25 -33.67
CA ARG A 65 -25.54 -23.61 -34.56
C ARG A 65 -25.11 -23.57 -36.02
N GLY A 66 -25.22 -24.71 -36.72
CA GLY A 66 -24.81 -24.86 -38.12
C GLY A 66 -23.30 -24.97 -38.33
N VAL A 67 -22.52 -25.21 -37.26
CA VAL A 67 -21.07 -25.42 -37.36
C VAL A 67 -20.76 -26.90 -37.55
N GLY A 68 -19.95 -27.22 -38.58
CA GLY A 68 -19.48 -28.58 -38.84
C GLY A 68 -18.55 -29.10 -37.74
N ARG A 69 -18.44 -30.42 -37.64
CA ARG A 69 -17.51 -31.09 -36.73
C ARG A 69 -16.19 -31.36 -37.43
N THR A 70 -15.08 -31.22 -36.71
CA THR A 70 -13.73 -31.53 -37.21
C THR A 70 -12.91 -32.19 -36.11
N SER A 71 -12.07 -33.17 -36.47
CA SER A 71 -11.18 -33.87 -35.52
C SER A 71 -10.20 -32.91 -34.85
N GLN A 72 -9.77 -31.85 -35.55
CA GLN A 72 -8.87 -30.82 -35.00
C GLN A 72 -9.48 -30.07 -33.81
N ALA A 73 -10.80 -29.88 -33.79
CA ALA A 73 -11.50 -29.20 -32.71
C ALA A 73 -11.67 -30.11 -31.47
N LYS A 74 -11.68 -31.44 -31.63
CA LYS A 74 -11.78 -32.41 -30.52
C LYS A 74 -10.67 -32.22 -29.49
N ASN A 75 -9.45 -31.95 -29.97
CA ASN A 75 -8.26 -31.81 -29.13
C ASN A 75 -8.29 -30.54 -28.26
N ARG A 76 -9.22 -29.61 -28.50
CA ARG A 76 -9.32 -28.36 -27.76
C ARG A 76 -10.66 -28.13 -27.08
N HIS A 77 -11.73 -28.80 -27.51
CA HIS A 77 -13.06 -28.65 -26.90
C HIS A 77 -13.95 -29.88 -27.13
N SER A 78 -14.75 -30.23 -26.12
CA SER A 78 -15.56 -31.46 -26.09
C SER A 78 -16.61 -31.57 -27.20
N ASN A 79 -17.17 -30.44 -27.65
CA ASN A 79 -18.23 -30.42 -28.67
C ASN A 79 -17.75 -30.72 -30.11
N SER A 80 -16.43 -30.83 -30.34
CA SER A 80 -15.83 -31.19 -31.63
C SER A 80 -16.16 -30.25 -32.81
N GLN A 81 -16.76 -29.08 -32.55
CA GLN A 81 -17.21 -28.15 -33.59
C GLN A 81 -16.17 -27.06 -33.84
N GLY A 82 -15.82 -26.82 -35.10
CA GLY A 82 -14.80 -25.83 -35.45
C GLY A 82 -14.82 -25.40 -36.91
N ARG A 83 -14.19 -24.26 -37.19
CA ARG A 83 -14.05 -23.67 -38.54
C ARG A 83 -12.70 -22.97 -38.70
N TRP A 84 -12.39 -22.57 -39.93
CA TRP A 84 -11.23 -21.75 -40.28
C TRP A 84 -11.69 -20.34 -40.70
N PRO A 85 -12.05 -19.45 -39.77
CA PRO A 85 -12.51 -18.11 -40.11
C PRO A 85 -11.32 -17.21 -40.49
N ALA A 86 -10.74 -17.44 -41.67
CA ALA A 86 -9.52 -16.78 -42.14
C ALA A 86 -9.59 -15.24 -42.06
N LYS A 87 -10.72 -14.65 -42.48
CA LYS A 87 -10.93 -13.20 -42.36
C LYS A 87 -10.90 -12.71 -40.90
N SER A 88 -11.54 -13.43 -39.98
CA SER A 88 -11.49 -13.07 -38.55
C SER A 88 -10.09 -13.24 -37.97
N ALA A 89 -9.38 -14.30 -38.34
CA ALA A 89 -8.00 -14.52 -37.91
C ALA A 89 -7.07 -13.41 -38.38
N GLN A 90 -7.20 -12.94 -39.63
CA GLN A 90 -6.41 -11.83 -40.16
C GLN A 90 -6.60 -10.54 -39.35
N PHE A 91 -7.85 -10.11 -39.11
CA PHE A 91 -8.14 -8.89 -38.34
C PHE A 91 -7.59 -8.97 -36.90
N VAL A 92 -7.63 -10.14 -36.26
CA VAL A 92 -7.09 -10.33 -34.92
C VAL A 92 -5.56 -10.33 -34.95
N LEU A 93 -4.95 -10.94 -35.97
CA LEU A 93 -3.50 -10.97 -36.15
C LEU A 93 -2.93 -9.58 -36.37
N ASP A 94 -3.56 -8.77 -37.23
CA ASP A 94 -3.15 -7.39 -37.48
C ASP A 94 -3.24 -6.55 -36.19
N LEU A 95 -4.27 -6.77 -35.38
CA LEU A 95 -4.40 -6.09 -34.09
C LEU A 95 -3.33 -6.52 -33.08
N LEU A 96 -2.92 -7.80 -33.09
CA LEU A 96 -1.79 -8.27 -32.26
C LEU A 96 -0.45 -7.68 -32.70
N LYS A 97 -0.23 -7.51 -34.02
CA LYS A 97 0.97 -6.81 -34.54
C LYS A 97 1.01 -5.36 -34.08
N ASN A 98 -0.12 -4.65 -34.15
CA ASN A 98 -0.21 -3.29 -33.62
C ASN A 98 0.04 -3.23 -32.11
N ALA A 99 -0.46 -4.21 -31.35
CA ALA A 99 -0.23 -4.30 -29.91
C ALA A 99 1.24 -4.58 -29.55
N GLU A 100 1.91 -5.42 -30.34
CA GLU A 100 3.35 -5.67 -30.22
C GLU A 100 4.17 -4.40 -30.48
N SER A 101 3.91 -3.68 -31.57
CA SER A 101 4.61 -2.41 -31.83
C SER A 101 4.40 -1.40 -30.70
N ASN A 102 3.19 -1.33 -30.13
CA ASN A 102 2.94 -0.51 -28.94
C ASN A 102 3.71 -0.99 -27.69
N ALA A 103 3.99 -2.28 -27.57
CA ALA A 103 4.76 -2.84 -26.47
C ALA A 103 6.26 -2.54 -26.63
N GLU A 104 6.78 -2.62 -27.85
CA GLU A 104 8.16 -2.25 -28.20
C GLU A 104 8.42 -0.77 -27.90
N VAL A 105 7.51 0.13 -28.27
CA VAL A 105 7.62 1.56 -27.95
C VAL A 105 7.61 1.81 -26.44
N LYS A 106 6.92 0.96 -25.67
CA LYS A 106 6.90 1.02 -24.20
C LYS A 106 8.12 0.35 -23.53
N GLY A 107 9.01 -0.28 -24.31
CA GLY A 107 10.17 -0.99 -23.77
C GLY A 107 9.83 -2.30 -23.04
N LEU A 108 8.71 -2.94 -23.39
CA LEU A 108 8.33 -4.25 -22.83
C LEU A 108 9.04 -5.39 -23.56
N ASP A 109 9.37 -6.46 -22.84
CA ASP A 109 9.92 -7.68 -23.44
C ASP A 109 8.83 -8.46 -24.20
N VAL A 110 8.92 -8.46 -25.53
CA VAL A 110 7.96 -9.08 -26.45
C VAL A 110 7.84 -10.59 -26.24
N ASP A 111 8.94 -11.27 -25.86
CA ASP A 111 8.95 -12.72 -25.67
C ASP A 111 8.23 -13.14 -24.37
N ALA A 112 8.20 -12.25 -23.38
CA ALA A 112 7.50 -12.43 -22.12
C ALA A 112 6.00 -12.04 -22.18
N LEU A 113 5.52 -11.46 -23.30
CA LEU A 113 4.14 -11.03 -23.43
C LEU A 113 3.15 -12.19 -23.64
N PHE A 114 2.00 -12.07 -23.00
CA PHE A 114 0.85 -12.93 -23.25
C PHE A 114 -0.45 -12.12 -23.32
N ILE A 115 -1.48 -12.71 -23.92
CA ILE A 115 -2.79 -12.08 -24.05
C ILE A 115 -3.54 -12.20 -22.72
N SER A 116 -3.45 -11.17 -21.88
CA SER A 116 -4.13 -11.12 -20.58
C SER A 116 -5.63 -10.95 -20.73
N HIS A 117 -6.05 -10.05 -21.63
CA HIS A 117 -7.46 -9.82 -21.96
C HIS A 117 -7.67 -9.66 -23.45
N ILE A 118 -8.77 -10.23 -23.95
CA ILE A 118 -9.27 -9.98 -25.30
C ILE A 118 -10.79 -10.13 -25.30
N GLN A 119 -11.46 -9.14 -25.86
CA GLN A 119 -12.90 -9.09 -25.93
C GLN A 119 -13.37 -8.60 -27.30
N VAL A 120 -14.50 -9.16 -27.74
CA VAL A 120 -15.15 -8.81 -29.00
C VAL A 120 -16.59 -8.43 -28.70
N ASN A 121 -16.97 -7.23 -29.11
CA ASN A 121 -18.32 -6.67 -28.93
C ASN A 121 -19.00 -6.48 -30.28
N GLN A 122 -20.33 -6.57 -30.33
CA GLN A 122 -21.08 -6.31 -31.57
C GLN A 122 -21.01 -4.82 -31.92
N ALA A 123 -20.80 -4.51 -33.19
CA ALA A 123 -20.91 -3.16 -33.73
C ALA A 123 -22.27 -2.96 -34.41
N ALA A 124 -22.59 -1.72 -34.76
CA ALA A 124 -23.84 -1.38 -35.44
C ALA A 124 -23.99 -2.17 -36.75
N LYS A 125 -25.09 -2.94 -36.87
CA LYS A 125 -25.35 -3.74 -38.07
C LYS A 125 -25.64 -2.83 -39.25
N GLN A 126 -24.94 -3.04 -40.37
CA GLN A 126 -25.24 -2.31 -41.61
C GLN A 126 -26.22 -3.11 -42.44
N ARG A 127 -27.21 -2.43 -43.03
CA ARG A 127 -28.27 -3.04 -43.82
C ARG A 127 -28.09 -2.67 -45.29
N ARG A 128 -28.10 -3.68 -46.17
CA ARG A 128 -28.27 -3.49 -47.62
C ARG A 128 -29.42 -4.36 -48.13
N ARG A 129 -30.03 -3.97 -49.24
CA ARG A 129 -31.05 -4.79 -49.91
C ARG A 129 -30.36 -5.88 -50.74
N THR A 130 -30.90 -7.08 -50.71
CA THR A 130 -30.54 -8.16 -51.63
C THR A 130 -31.77 -8.54 -52.44
N TYR A 131 -31.67 -8.36 -53.75
CA TYR A 131 -32.70 -8.74 -54.70
C TYR A 131 -32.62 -10.24 -54.99
N ARG A 132 -33.78 -10.87 -55.13
CA ARG A 132 -33.94 -12.29 -55.48
C ARG A 132 -34.83 -12.38 -56.71
N ALA A 133 -34.94 -13.58 -57.29
CA ALA A 133 -35.89 -13.86 -58.36
C ALA A 133 -37.32 -13.42 -57.97
N HIS A 134 -38.12 -13.07 -58.97
CA HIS A 134 -39.52 -12.62 -58.82
C HIS A 134 -39.71 -11.37 -57.94
N GLY A 135 -38.77 -10.42 -57.95
CA GLY A 135 -38.93 -9.13 -57.26
C GLY A 135 -38.85 -9.20 -55.73
N ARG A 136 -38.53 -10.36 -55.15
CA ARG A 136 -38.42 -10.52 -53.69
C ARG A 136 -37.19 -9.79 -53.15
N ILE A 137 -37.37 -9.04 -52.07
CA ILE A 137 -36.30 -8.27 -51.41
C ILE A 137 -36.03 -8.85 -50.02
N ASN A 138 -34.81 -9.32 -49.78
CA ASN A 138 -34.35 -9.72 -48.45
C ASN A 138 -33.38 -8.66 -47.89
N PRO A 139 -33.38 -8.40 -46.57
CA PRO A 139 -32.36 -7.59 -45.93
C PRO A 139 -31.06 -8.41 -45.77
N TYR A 140 -29.96 -7.92 -46.33
CA TYR A 140 -28.63 -8.37 -45.93
C TYR A 140 -28.16 -7.51 -44.76
N MET A 141 -27.97 -8.15 -43.61
CA MET A 141 -27.45 -7.52 -42.41
C MET A 141 -25.99 -7.94 -42.22
N SER A 142 -25.06 -6.99 -42.34
CA SER A 142 -23.69 -7.22 -41.89
C SER A 142 -23.68 -7.32 -40.36
N ASN A 143 -22.77 -8.13 -39.81
CA ASN A 143 -22.59 -8.29 -38.37
C ASN A 143 -21.16 -7.88 -37.99
N PRO A 144 -20.81 -6.57 -38.10
CA PRO A 144 -19.49 -6.07 -37.74
C PRO A 144 -19.22 -6.17 -36.23
N CYS A 145 -17.97 -5.96 -35.83
CA CYS A 145 -17.58 -6.01 -34.42
C CYS A 145 -16.50 -5.00 -34.05
N HIS A 146 -16.42 -4.70 -32.75
CA HIS A 146 -15.28 -4.06 -32.11
C HIS A 146 -14.43 -5.14 -31.45
N ILE A 147 -13.11 -4.99 -31.50
CA ILE A 147 -12.16 -5.87 -30.80
C ILE A 147 -11.30 -4.99 -29.90
N GLU A 148 -11.12 -5.41 -28.66
CA GLU A 148 -10.18 -4.81 -27.73
C GLU A 148 -9.30 -5.91 -27.14
N LEU A 149 -8.01 -5.61 -26.96
CA LEU A 149 -7.07 -6.53 -26.35
C LEU A 149 -6.08 -5.79 -25.46
N ILE A 150 -5.57 -6.54 -24.49
CA ILE A 150 -4.50 -6.15 -23.58
C ILE A 150 -3.44 -7.25 -23.62
N LEU A 151 -2.19 -6.85 -23.86
CA LEU A 151 -1.04 -7.71 -23.62
C LEU A 151 -0.40 -7.29 -22.31
N SER A 152 0.03 -8.28 -21.53
CA SER A 152 0.73 -8.07 -20.28
C SER A 152 1.98 -8.92 -20.25
N GLU A 153 3.03 -8.41 -19.63
CA GLU A 153 4.24 -9.17 -19.35
C GLU A 153 3.94 -10.22 -18.27
N LYS A 154 4.42 -11.44 -18.47
CA LYS A 154 4.26 -12.51 -17.47
C LYS A 154 5.20 -12.23 -16.31
N GLU A 155 4.66 -11.72 -15.20
CA GLU A 155 5.43 -11.61 -13.96
C GLU A 155 5.90 -13.01 -13.53
N GLU A 156 7.19 -13.15 -13.25
CA GLU A 156 7.71 -14.37 -12.64
C GLU A 156 6.91 -14.64 -11.36
N PRO A 157 6.38 -15.85 -11.15
CA PRO A 157 5.71 -16.16 -9.91
C PRO A 157 6.75 -16.06 -8.79
N VAL A 158 6.68 -14.97 -8.01
CA VAL A 158 7.44 -14.85 -6.77
C VAL A 158 7.21 -16.13 -5.98
N LYS A 159 8.30 -16.88 -5.70
CA LYS A 159 8.23 -18.12 -4.93
C LYS A 159 7.49 -17.82 -3.64
N LYS A 160 6.26 -18.34 -3.51
CA LYS A 160 5.52 -18.23 -2.25
C LYS A 160 6.17 -19.21 -1.29
N GLU A 161 6.85 -18.69 -0.28
CA GLU A 161 7.54 -19.50 0.74
C GLU A 161 6.60 -20.45 1.48
N VAL A 162 5.30 -20.11 1.53
CA VAL A 162 4.25 -20.91 2.17
C VAL A 162 3.01 -21.08 1.30
N CYS A 163 2.34 -22.24 1.42
CA CYS A 163 1.14 -22.56 0.64
C CYS A 163 -0.09 -21.73 1.08
N ARG A 164 -1.15 -21.69 0.25
CA ARG A 164 -2.36 -20.92 0.57
C ARG A 164 -3.00 -21.32 1.89
N ARG A 165 -3.03 -22.62 2.23
CA ARG A 165 -3.57 -23.13 3.50
C ARG A 165 -2.85 -22.56 4.71
N TRP A 166 -1.52 -22.48 4.66
CA TRP A 166 -0.72 -21.87 5.71
C TRP A 166 -1.07 -20.39 5.91
N LYS A 167 -1.19 -19.61 4.82
CA LYS A 167 -1.63 -18.21 4.92
C LYS A 167 -3.05 -18.08 5.50
N THR A 168 -3.97 -18.98 5.14
CA THR A 168 -5.32 -19.01 5.71
C THR A 168 -5.30 -19.35 7.20
N LEU A 169 -4.44 -20.27 7.63
CA LEU A 169 -4.27 -20.62 9.04
C LEU A 169 -3.76 -19.42 9.85
N LEU A 170 -2.71 -18.74 9.37
CA LEU A 170 -2.12 -17.58 10.07
C LEU A 170 -3.13 -16.43 10.25
N ARG A 171 -4.10 -16.29 9.33
CA ARG A 171 -5.19 -15.30 9.41
C ARG A 171 -6.42 -15.78 10.19
N SER A 172 -6.44 -17.04 10.63
CA SER A 172 -7.62 -17.57 11.30
C SER A 172 -7.71 -17.01 12.72
N GLU A 173 -8.92 -16.61 13.12
CA GLU A 173 -9.18 -16.18 14.51
C GLU A 173 -8.79 -17.27 15.52
N HIS A 174 -8.94 -18.55 15.14
CA HIS A 174 -8.49 -19.67 15.96
C HIS A 174 -6.99 -19.63 16.22
N PHE A 175 -6.16 -19.39 15.19
CA PHE A 175 -4.70 -19.31 15.37
C PHE A 175 -4.31 -18.12 16.25
N ALA A 176 -4.89 -16.94 16.02
CA ALA A 176 -4.66 -15.76 16.85
C ALA A 176 -5.07 -16.01 18.32
N ALA A 177 -6.25 -16.60 18.54
CA ALA A 177 -6.75 -16.94 19.87
C ALA A 177 -5.86 -17.95 20.60
N VAL A 178 -5.39 -19.00 19.90
CA VAL A 178 -4.47 -19.99 20.46
C VAL A 178 -3.16 -19.33 20.87
N ARG A 179 -2.55 -18.49 20.01
CA ARG A 179 -1.31 -17.79 20.35
C ARG A 179 -1.44 -16.87 21.55
N LYS A 180 -2.57 -16.17 21.66
CA LYS A 180 -2.89 -15.31 22.81
C LYS A 180 -3.03 -16.12 24.10
N LEU A 181 -3.66 -17.30 24.03
CA LEU A 181 -3.81 -18.21 25.18
C LEU A 181 -2.49 -18.88 25.59
N THR A 182 -1.63 -19.22 24.64
CA THR A 182 -0.34 -19.88 24.92
C THR A 182 0.76 -18.91 25.33
N GLY A 183 0.54 -17.60 25.22
CA GLY A 183 1.54 -16.57 25.54
C GLY A 183 2.76 -16.60 24.61
N THR A 184 2.68 -17.31 23.49
CA THR A 184 3.75 -17.41 22.46
C THR A 184 3.69 -16.21 21.51
N VAL A 185 3.37 -15.04 22.04
CA VAL A 185 3.34 -13.81 21.28
C VAL A 185 4.77 -13.28 21.28
N GLU A 186 5.39 -13.30 20.11
CA GLU A 186 6.75 -12.79 19.97
C GLU A 186 6.65 -11.30 19.64
N GLU A 187 7.44 -10.50 20.35
CA GLU A 187 7.55 -9.08 20.09
C GLU A 187 8.64 -8.87 19.03
N PHE A 188 8.27 -8.23 17.94
CA PHE A 188 9.18 -7.83 16.87
C PHE A 188 9.30 -6.32 16.84
N MET A 189 10.53 -5.84 16.76
CA MET A 189 10.82 -4.42 16.58
C MET A 189 10.99 -4.11 15.11
N CYS A 190 10.13 -3.23 14.59
CA CYS A 190 10.22 -2.73 13.22
C CYS A 190 10.79 -1.32 13.24
N VAL A 191 11.94 -1.14 12.59
CA VAL A 191 12.66 0.14 12.54
C VAL A 191 12.56 0.71 11.13
N LEU A 192 11.99 1.90 11.03
CA LEU A 192 11.95 2.68 9.81
C LEU A 192 13.21 3.54 9.71
N MET A 193 13.92 3.40 8.60
CA MET A 193 15.21 4.03 8.39
C MET A 193 15.32 4.73 7.06
N GLU A 194 16.34 5.57 6.97
CA GLU A 194 16.75 6.25 5.75
C GLU A 194 18.24 6.00 5.47
N THR A 195 18.60 5.65 4.22
CA THR A 195 20.01 5.50 3.84
C THR A 195 20.68 6.84 3.54
N VAL A 196 19.97 7.69 2.80
CA VAL A 196 20.42 9.03 2.39
C VAL A 196 19.26 9.98 2.65
N PRO A 197 19.49 11.10 3.38
CA PRO A 197 18.45 12.07 3.69
C PRO A 197 17.61 12.45 2.46
N GLY A 198 16.30 12.26 2.56
CA GLY A 198 15.28 12.57 1.56
C GLY A 198 15.16 11.62 0.37
N LYS A 199 15.93 10.52 0.28
CA LYS A 199 15.97 9.70 -0.96
C LYS A 199 15.34 8.32 -0.86
N LYS A 200 15.65 7.57 0.19
CA LYS A 200 15.21 6.16 0.28
C LYS A 200 14.96 5.78 1.73
N VAL A 201 13.71 5.41 1.98
CA VAL A 201 13.23 4.90 3.26
C VAL A 201 12.93 3.41 3.12
N TYR A 202 13.26 2.64 4.15
CA TYR A 202 13.04 1.19 4.21
C TYR A 202 12.91 0.72 5.66
N TRP A 203 12.33 -0.46 5.84
CA TRP A 203 12.11 -1.06 7.15
C TRP A 203 13.10 -2.19 7.42
N GLU A 204 13.50 -2.33 8.67
CA GLU A 204 14.15 -3.55 9.18
C GLU A 204 13.37 -4.12 10.35
N VAL A 205 13.38 -5.45 10.44
CA VAL A 205 12.68 -6.19 11.51
C VAL A 205 13.70 -6.94 12.35
N PHE A 206 13.60 -6.77 13.65
CA PHE A 206 14.42 -7.45 14.66
C PHE A 206 13.52 -8.28 15.58
N ASP A 207 13.98 -9.46 15.98
CA ASP A 207 13.33 -10.25 17.03
C ASP A 207 13.64 -9.73 18.45
N SER A 208 13.04 -10.36 19.45
CA SER A 208 13.26 -10.08 20.88
C SER A 208 14.70 -10.36 21.35
N SER A 209 15.48 -11.13 20.59
CA SER A 209 16.90 -11.41 20.84
C SER A 209 17.85 -10.42 20.14
N GLY A 210 17.31 -9.60 19.23
CA GLY A 210 18.02 -8.62 18.41
C GLY A 210 18.55 -9.16 17.09
N ASN A 211 18.13 -10.37 16.67
CA ASN A 211 18.49 -10.88 15.36
C ASN A 211 17.68 -10.14 14.29
N LYS A 212 18.37 -9.70 13.23
CA LYS A 212 17.72 -9.12 12.06
C LYS A 212 17.05 -10.23 11.24
N LEU A 213 15.73 -10.16 11.13
CA LEU A 213 14.92 -11.15 10.42
C LEU A 213 14.72 -10.81 8.94
N GLY A 214 14.73 -9.52 8.60
CA GLY A 214 14.49 -9.09 7.22
C GLY A 214 14.01 -7.66 7.11
N GLN A 215 13.25 -7.39 6.05
CA GLN A 215 12.72 -6.06 5.72
C GLN A 215 11.22 -6.15 5.39
N ILE A 216 10.48 -5.13 5.83
CA ILE A 216 9.08 -4.93 5.42
C ILE A 216 9.09 -4.22 4.04
N PRO A 217 8.22 -4.62 3.09
CA PRO A 217 8.06 -3.90 1.83
C PRO A 217 7.80 -2.41 2.02
N ASN A 218 8.18 -1.59 1.06
CA ASN A 218 7.90 -0.16 1.13
C ASN A 218 6.39 0.12 1.06
N VAL A 219 5.97 1.16 1.76
CA VAL A 219 4.59 1.67 1.69
C VAL A 219 4.29 2.04 0.23
N PRO A 220 3.14 1.62 -0.34
CA PRO A 220 2.77 1.96 -1.71
C PRO A 220 2.66 3.47 -1.94
N GLY A 221 3.14 3.93 -3.10
CA GLY A 221 3.02 5.33 -3.52
C GLY A 221 4.33 6.12 -3.38
N PRO A 222 4.26 7.46 -3.52
CA PRO A 222 5.43 8.33 -3.42
C PRO A 222 5.96 8.41 -1.99
N LEU A 223 7.25 8.76 -1.85
CA LEU A 223 7.85 9.08 -0.55
C LEU A 223 7.14 10.30 0.06
N LYS A 224 6.72 10.17 1.32
CA LYS A 224 6.06 11.23 2.10
C LYS A 224 6.92 11.65 3.28
N TRP A 225 6.65 12.82 3.83
CA TRP A 225 7.20 13.31 5.11
C TRP A 225 6.07 13.76 6.03
N GLY A 226 6.35 13.93 7.32
CA GLY A 226 5.33 14.36 8.29
C GLY A 226 4.14 13.41 8.40
N TYR A 227 4.35 12.13 8.06
CA TYR A 227 3.35 11.06 8.22
C TYR A 227 3.33 10.57 9.67
N GLY A 228 2.24 9.92 10.06
CA GLY A 228 2.11 9.22 11.32
C GLY A 228 2.32 7.72 11.14
N VAL A 229 3.01 7.09 12.09
CA VAL A 229 3.12 5.63 12.20
C VAL A 229 2.66 5.21 13.58
N THR A 230 1.80 4.20 13.65
CA THR A 230 1.33 3.61 14.91
C THR A 230 1.07 2.12 14.75
N VAL A 231 0.82 1.42 15.85
CA VAL A 231 0.44 0.02 15.86
C VAL A 231 -0.98 -0.11 16.38
N LEU A 232 -1.85 -0.75 15.61
CA LEU A 232 -3.25 -0.99 15.97
C LEU A 232 -3.40 -2.38 16.59
N GLY A 233 -3.99 -2.44 17.79
CA GLY A 233 -4.23 -3.70 18.51
C GLY A 233 -2.96 -4.47 18.88
N GLY A 234 -1.80 -3.83 18.79
CA GLY A 234 -0.49 -4.46 19.01
C GLY A 234 0.02 -5.28 17.82
N GLU A 235 -0.75 -5.55 16.78
CA GLU A 235 -0.37 -6.55 15.74
C GLU A 235 -0.05 -5.92 14.38
N LYS A 236 -0.70 -4.80 14.05
CA LYS A 236 -0.66 -4.23 12.70
C LYS A 236 -0.05 -2.85 12.67
N ILE A 237 0.85 -2.60 11.73
CA ILE A 237 1.46 -1.28 11.55
C ILE A 237 0.58 -0.45 10.63
N LEU A 238 0.28 0.78 11.04
CA LEU A 238 -0.43 1.74 10.22
C LEU A 238 0.49 2.89 9.81
N PHE A 239 0.37 3.27 8.54
CA PHE A 239 1.05 4.42 7.96
C PHE A 239 -0.02 5.41 7.47
N ILE A 240 -0.01 6.63 8.02
CA ILE A 240 -1.11 7.58 7.90
C ILE A 240 -0.60 8.92 7.36
N GLY A 241 -1.29 9.43 6.34
CA GLY A 241 -1.15 10.80 5.85
C GLY A 241 0.27 11.20 5.43
N GLY A 242 0.67 12.39 5.85
CA GLY A 242 1.94 13.03 5.45
C GLY A 242 1.80 13.88 4.20
N TYR A 243 2.89 14.47 3.74
CA TYR A 243 2.92 15.32 2.56
C TYR A 243 3.98 14.88 1.56
N THR A 244 3.73 15.18 0.30
CA THR A 244 4.69 15.03 -0.81
C THR A 244 5.14 16.41 -1.29
N GLY A 245 6.39 16.51 -1.74
CA GLY A 245 6.93 17.71 -2.37
C GLY A 245 7.08 17.49 -3.88
N ILE A 246 6.72 18.47 -4.70
CA ILE A 246 7.05 18.45 -6.13
C ILE A 246 8.58 18.59 -6.26
N GLY A 247 9.25 17.58 -6.82
CA GLY A 247 10.69 17.61 -7.11
C GLY A 247 11.62 17.12 -6.00
N GLY A 248 11.12 16.50 -4.91
CA GLY A 248 11.96 15.85 -3.91
C GLY A 248 12.89 16.77 -3.11
N CYS A 249 12.68 18.10 -3.15
CA CYS A 249 13.49 19.08 -2.43
C CYS A 249 12.62 20.13 -1.74
N VAL A 250 12.95 20.45 -0.49
CA VAL A 250 12.27 21.45 0.34
C VAL A 250 12.94 22.81 0.13
N THR A 251 12.64 23.48 -0.99
CA THR A 251 13.06 24.88 -1.18
C THR A 251 11.84 25.75 -1.46
N ASN A 252 11.37 26.43 -0.41
CA ASN A 252 10.60 27.68 -0.27
C ASN A 252 9.62 28.20 -1.35
N ARG A 253 9.25 27.45 -2.40
CA ARG A 253 8.23 27.85 -3.39
C ARG A 253 7.23 26.76 -3.78
N ASN A 254 7.37 25.53 -3.26
CA ASN A 254 6.48 24.41 -3.62
C ASN A 254 5.51 24.13 -2.48
N THR A 255 4.21 24.23 -2.73
CA THR A 255 3.16 23.92 -1.76
C THR A 255 3.20 22.43 -1.39
N PRO A 256 3.24 22.08 -0.09
CA PRO A 256 3.20 20.69 0.34
C PRO A 256 1.84 20.09 -0.05
N LEU A 257 1.86 18.92 -0.70
CA LEU A 257 0.63 18.18 -1.00
C LEU A 257 0.42 17.12 0.09
N ALA A 258 -0.36 17.50 1.10
CA ALA A 258 -0.86 16.63 2.15
C ALA A 258 -1.69 15.47 1.57
N SER A 259 -1.64 14.35 2.26
CA SER A 259 -2.29 13.11 1.89
C SER A 259 -3.28 12.69 2.96
N ALA A 260 -4.39 12.11 2.53
CA ALA A 260 -5.36 11.43 3.39
C ALA A 260 -5.15 9.91 3.40
N ASP A 261 -4.16 9.38 2.66
CA ASP A 261 -4.01 7.94 2.50
C ASP A 261 -3.68 7.26 3.83
N VAL A 262 -4.24 6.08 4.01
CA VAL A 262 -3.97 5.19 5.14
C VAL A 262 -3.60 3.82 4.61
N TYR A 263 -2.48 3.29 5.08
CA TYR A 263 -2.02 1.95 4.75
C TYR A 263 -1.84 1.11 6.00
N GLU A 264 -2.26 -0.15 5.92
CA GLU A 264 -2.10 -1.17 6.95
C GLU A 264 -1.11 -2.23 6.48
N PHE A 265 -0.09 -2.52 7.27
CA PHE A 265 0.79 -3.66 7.05
C PHE A 265 0.25 -4.88 7.80
N ASP A 266 0.00 -5.96 7.05
CA ASP A 266 -0.33 -7.28 7.60
C ASP A 266 0.94 -8.16 7.63
N PRO A 267 1.49 -8.46 8.83
CA PRO A 267 2.67 -9.30 8.98
C PRO A 267 2.47 -10.72 8.44
N ALA A 268 1.26 -11.28 8.52
CA ALA A 268 0.96 -12.65 8.07
C ALA A 268 1.10 -12.80 6.54
N THR A 269 1.01 -11.69 5.80
CA THR A 269 1.04 -11.70 4.34
C THR A 269 2.25 -10.98 3.78
N ASN A 270 2.99 -10.28 4.65
CA ASN A 270 4.10 -9.42 4.32
C ASN A 270 3.72 -8.42 3.21
N SER A 271 2.61 -7.71 3.40
CA SER A 271 2.11 -6.75 2.41
C SER A 271 1.32 -5.62 3.03
N TRP A 272 1.38 -4.45 2.40
CA TRP A 272 0.52 -3.32 2.72
C TRP A 272 -0.84 -3.42 2.02
N GLY A 273 -1.92 -3.15 2.74
CA GLY A 273 -3.26 -2.92 2.22
C GLY A 273 -3.65 -1.45 2.38
N LYS A 274 -4.43 -0.91 1.44
CA LYS A 274 -4.99 0.45 1.56
C LYS A 274 -6.28 0.40 2.39
N LEU A 275 -6.35 1.23 3.44
CA LEU A 275 -7.53 1.47 4.25
C LEU A 275 -8.32 2.70 3.75
N PRO A 276 -9.53 2.97 4.27
CA PRO A 276 -10.25 4.19 3.96
C PRO A 276 -9.42 5.44 4.25
N ASP A 277 -9.49 6.40 3.35
CA ASP A 277 -8.80 7.68 3.48
C ASP A 277 -9.37 8.47 4.67
N MET A 278 -8.52 9.24 5.35
CA MET A 278 -8.95 10.21 6.38
C MET A 278 -9.95 11.21 5.79
N ASN A 279 -10.79 11.82 6.63
CA ASN A 279 -11.75 12.83 6.17
C ASN A 279 -11.05 14.05 5.55
N ILE A 280 -9.89 14.43 6.11
CA ILE A 280 -9.12 15.59 5.64
C ILE A 280 -7.64 15.21 5.48
N PRO A 281 -7.03 15.45 4.29
CA PRO A 281 -5.60 15.28 4.08
C PRO A 281 -4.77 16.15 5.03
N ARG A 282 -3.79 15.54 5.71
CA ARG A 282 -3.00 16.23 6.75
C ARG A 282 -1.59 15.68 6.91
N TYR A 283 -0.69 16.53 7.41
CA TYR A 283 0.68 16.17 7.79
C TYR A 283 1.10 16.84 9.11
N ASN A 284 2.17 16.33 9.72
CA ASN A 284 2.68 16.75 11.03
C ASN A 284 1.57 16.85 12.09
N PHE A 285 0.77 15.79 12.24
CA PHE A 285 -0.29 15.68 13.24
C PHE A 285 0.15 14.81 14.41
N ALA A 286 -0.55 14.90 15.53
CA ALA A 286 -0.39 13.98 16.65
C ALA A 286 -1.21 12.71 16.41
N LEU A 287 -0.70 11.55 16.81
CA LEU A 287 -1.30 10.24 16.53
C LEU A 287 -1.16 9.32 17.76
N ALA A 288 -2.25 8.69 18.17
CA ALA A 288 -2.24 7.66 19.21
C ALA A 288 -3.37 6.65 19.02
N GLU A 289 -3.16 5.44 19.54
CA GLU A 289 -4.19 4.41 19.68
C GLU A 289 -4.69 4.39 21.13
N VAL A 290 -6.00 4.44 21.33
CA VAL A 290 -6.66 4.42 22.64
C VAL A 290 -7.84 3.46 22.56
N ASP A 291 -7.80 2.40 23.39
CA ASP A 291 -8.86 1.38 23.48
C ASP A 291 -9.33 0.82 22.12
N GLY A 292 -8.39 0.56 21.20
CA GLY A 292 -8.67 0.01 19.86
C GLY A 292 -9.07 1.04 18.80
N LEU A 293 -9.22 2.31 19.15
CA LEU A 293 -9.52 3.41 18.24
C LEU A 293 -8.27 4.24 17.95
N LEU A 294 -8.13 4.74 16.72
CA LEU A 294 -7.02 5.63 16.38
C LEU A 294 -7.49 7.08 16.39
N TYR A 295 -6.72 7.92 17.07
CA TYR A 295 -6.95 9.34 17.16
C TYR A 295 -5.87 10.07 16.40
N VAL A 296 -6.29 10.80 15.36
CA VAL A 296 -5.44 11.68 14.56
C VAL A 296 -5.79 13.11 14.91
N VAL A 297 -4.91 13.75 15.68
CA VAL A 297 -5.17 15.05 16.28
C VAL A 297 -4.48 16.16 15.48
N ARG A 298 -5.30 17.10 14.98
CA ARG A 298 -4.86 18.31 14.25
C ARG A 298 -3.97 18.01 13.03
N GLY A 299 -2.85 18.72 12.86
CA GLY A 299 -1.98 18.70 11.67
C GLY A 299 -2.18 19.91 10.75
N TYR A 300 -1.45 19.92 9.64
CA TYR A 300 -1.51 20.96 8.61
C TYR A 300 -2.16 20.46 7.32
N THR A 301 -2.93 21.33 6.68
CA THR A 301 -3.46 21.13 5.32
C THR A 301 -2.46 21.56 4.25
N ASN A 302 -2.80 21.33 2.97
CA ASN A 302 -2.01 21.78 1.81
C ASN A 302 -1.65 23.27 1.84
N ASP A 303 -2.54 24.09 2.39
CA ASP A 303 -2.40 25.55 2.45
C ASP A 303 -1.53 25.99 3.64
N GLY A 304 -1.02 25.05 4.43
CA GLY A 304 -0.21 25.32 5.63
C GLY A 304 -1.02 25.73 6.86
N TYR A 305 -2.35 25.78 6.76
CA TYR A 305 -3.23 26.07 7.90
C TYR A 305 -3.34 24.85 8.82
N CYS A 306 -3.32 25.11 10.13
CA CYS A 306 -3.54 24.08 11.13
C CYS A 306 -5.03 23.72 11.19
N LEU A 307 -5.34 22.42 11.20
CA LEU A 307 -6.71 21.94 11.34
C LEU A 307 -7.20 22.09 12.78
N LEU A 308 -8.44 22.57 12.92
CA LEU A 308 -9.15 22.61 14.19
C LEU A 308 -9.84 21.28 14.52
N ASN A 309 -10.06 20.43 13.51
CA ASN A 309 -10.75 19.15 13.67
C ASN A 309 -9.77 17.99 13.72
N SER A 310 -10.12 16.98 14.51
CA SER A 310 -9.41 15.71 14.59
C SER A 310 -10.22 14.60 13.95
N ASP A 311 -9.56 13.50 13.63
CA ASP A 311 -10.15 12.33 12.99
C ASP A 311 -10.00 11.13 13.91
N VAL A 312 -11.07 10.33 14.04
CA VAL A 312 -11.06 9.08 14.79
C VAL A 312 -11.38 7.94 13.86
N TYR A 313 -10.53 6.93 13.80
CA TYR A 313 -10.78 5.72 13.03
C TYR A 313 -11.26 4.61 13.94
N ASN A 314 -12.40 4.02 13.57
CA ASN A 314 -12.89 2.80 14.18
C ASN A 314 -12.61 1.61 13.24
N PRO A 315 -11.72 0.68 13.63
CA PRO A 315 -11.40 -0.49 12.81
C PRO A 315 -12.54 -1.51 12.71
N GLU A 316 -13.46 -1.55 13.67
CA GLU A 316 -14.63 -2.45 13.64
C GLU A 316 -15.63 -2.03 12.56
N THR A 317 -15.87 -0.73 12.43
CA THR A 317 -16.75 -0.19 11.38
C THR A 317 -16.00 0.15 10.09
N ASN A 318 -14.67 0.16 10.15
CA ASN A 318 -13.77 0.59 9.08
C ASN A 318 -14.13 2.00 8.56
N GLN A 319 -14.35 2.94 9.48
CA GLN A 319 -14.79 4.30 9.15
C GLN A 319 -14.04 5.35 9.97
N TRP A 320 -13.85 6.52 9.35
CA TRP A 320 -13.34 7.72 9.99
C TRP A 320 -14.50 8.63 10.40
N THR A 321 -14.46 9.14 11.63
CA THR A 321 -15.41 10.14 12.15
C THR A 321 -14.67 11.39 12.60
N LEU A 322 -15.23 12.56 12.30
CA LEU A 322 -14.69 13.83 12.79
C LEU A 322 -14.91 13.94 14.31
N MET A 323 -13.89 14.46 14.99
CA MET A 323 -13.91 14.78 16.41
C MET A 323 -13.55 16.25 16.58
N ASP A 324 -14.41 16.97 17.30
CA ASP A 324 -14.17 18.36 17.66
C ASP A 324 -13.05 18.44 18.71
N CYS A 325 -12.17 19.42 18.52
CA CYS A 325 -11.14 19.77 19.49
C CYS A 325 -11.37 21.21 19.97
N PRO A 326 -11.02 21.54 21.23
CA PRO A 326 -11.15 22.91 21.70
C PRO A 326 -10.17 23.82 20.93
N GLN A 327 -10.47 25.13 20.88
CA GLN A 327 -9.66 26.10 20.12
C GLN A 327 -8.32 26.42 20.80
N PHE A 328 -7.39 25.47 20.77
CA PHE A 328 -6.02 25.67 21.26
C PHE A 328 -5.06 26.17 20.17
N ARG A 329 -3.99 26.85 20.58
CA ARG A 329 -2.98 27.45 19.69
C ARG A 329 -2.01 26.39 19.19
N ASN A 330 -1.96 26.21 17.86
CA ASN A 330 -1.17 25.21 17.14
C ASN A 330 -1.60 23.76 17.56
N ILE A 331 -1.14 22.62 17.05
CA ILE A 331 0.26 22.28 16.95
C ILE A 331 0.51 21.02 16.11
N SER A 332 1.65 21.01 15.42
CA SER A 332 2.32 19.77 15.02
C SER A 332 2.98 19.10 16.22
N GLY A 333 2.31 18.10 16.80
CA GLY A 333 2.67 17.54 18.10
C GLY A 333 2.87 16.03 18.12
N PHE A 334 2.88 15.48 19.33
CA PHE A 334 2.79 14.04 19.58
C PHE A 334 1.59 13.72 20.48
N ALA A 335 1.14 12.48 20.44
CA ALA A 335 0.10 11.99 21.34
C ALA A 335 0.46 10.61 21.86
N PHE A 336 -0.12 10.25 23.00
CA PHE A 336 0.00 8.92 23.58
C PHE A 336 -1.27 8.58 24.35
N SER A 337 -1.46 7.29 24.62
CA SER A 337 -2.56 6.79 25.44
C SER A 337 -2.08 6.50 26.86
N PHE A 338 -2.93 6.82 27.82
CA PHE A 338 -2.69 6.49 29.22
C PHE A 338 -4.03 6.38 29.97
N LYS A 339 -4.24 5.27 30.71
CA LYS A 339 -5.48 4.97 31.44
C LYS A 339 -6.76 5.21 30.61
N SER A 340 -6.77 4.71 29.37
CA SER A 340 -7.90 4.86 28.42
C SER A 340 -8.23 6.31 28.04
N LYS A 341 -7.30 7.25 28.27
CA LYS A 341 -7.41 8.65 27.83
C LYS A 341 -6.34 8.94 26.78
N LEU A 342 -6.64 9.92 25.93
CA LEU A 342 -5.74 10.45 24.93
C LEU A 342 -5.03 11.68 25.50
N TYR A 343 -3.70 11.69 25.47
CA TYR A 343 -2.89 12.84 25.82
C TYR A 343 -2.27 13.37 24.54
N ALA A 344 -2.59 14.60 24.16
CA ALA A 344 -2.06 15.27 22.99
C ALA A 344 -1.24 16.49 23.44
N LEU A 345 0.03 16.53 23.04
CA LEU A 345 0.90 17.67 23.29
C LEU A 345 1.39 18.23 21.97
N GLY A 346 1.35 19.54 21.84
CA GLY A 346 2.01 20.23 20.76
C GLY A 346 3.39 20.81 21.03
N ASN A 347 4.24 20.73 20.01
CA ASN A 347 5.43 21.57 19.84
C ASN A 347 5.20 23.09 19.95
N GLY A 348 5.79 23.71 20.94
CA GLY A 348 5.62 25.13 21.23
C GLY A 348 4.46 25.42 22.18
N SER A 349 3.68 24.42 22.58
CA SER A 349 2.63 24.57 23.60
C SER A 349 3.19 24.42 25.01
N CYS A 350 2.61 25.16 25.95
CA CYS A 350 2.78 24.96 27.39
C CYS A 350 1.65 24.12 28.00
N THR A 351 0.79 23.50 27.19
CA THR A 351 -0.36 22.73 27.68
C THR A 351 -0.44 21.35 27.03
N VAL A 352 -0.88 20.37 27.81
CA VAL A 352 -1.25 19.01 27.37
C VAL A 352 -2.76 18.92 27.35
N ASP A 353 -3.31 18.59 26.19
CA ASP A 353 -4.73 18.36 26.00
C ASP A 353 -5.06 16.90 26.31
N ILE A 354 -5.93 16.66 27.28
CA ILE A 354 -6.34 15.33 27.71
C ILE A 354 -7.78 15.10 27.28
N TYR A 355 -8.01 14.13 26.41
CA TYR A 355 -9.33 13.73 25.99
C TYR A 355 -9.74 12.42 26.65
N ASP A 356 -10.93 12.41 27.24
CA ASP A 356 -11.55 11.20 27.76
C ASP A 356 -12.61 10.70 26.75
N PRO A 357 -12.35 9.57 26.06
CA PRO A 357 -13.30 8.99 25.10
C PRO A 357 -14.64 8.57 25.71
N LYS A 358 -14.69 8.26 27.02
CA LYS A 358 -15.92 7.80 27.70
C LYS A 358 -16.87 8.95 27.94
N THR A 359 -16.36 10.08 28.43
CA THR A 359 -17.16 11.29 28.67
C THR A 359 -17.24 12.22 27.46
N LYS A 360 -16.34 12.02 26.48
CA LYS A 360 -16.13 12.89 25.30
C LYS A 360 -15.78 14.32 25.69
N THR A 361 -15.03 14.50 26.77
CA THR A 361 -14.62 15.82 27.28
C THR A 361 -13.12 16.01 27.17
N TRP A 362 -12.72 17.28 27.08
CA TRP A 362 -11.33 17.71 27.09
C TRP A 362 -11.00 18.35 28.44
N GLU A 363 -9.82 18.03 28.96
CA GLU A 363 -9.20 18.62 30.15
C GLU A 363 -7.83 19.16 29.73
N GLU A 364 -7.40 20.28 30.32
CA GLU A 364 -6.12 20.91 30.02
C GLU A 364 -5.18 20.80 31.21
N LEU A 365 -3.94 20.41 30.94
CA LEU A 365 -2.87 20.34 31.92
C LEU A 365 -1.75 21.32 31.53
N GLU A 366 -1.54 22.33 32.36
CA GLU A 366 -0.51 23.35 32.18
C GLU A 366 0.89 22.82 32.52
N LEU A 367 1.87 23.26 31.75
CA LEU A 367 3.29 22.97 31.88
C LEU A 367 4.05 24.24 32.26
N GLU A 368 5.10 24.09 33.05
CA GLU A 368 5.96 25.22 33.42
C GLU A 368 6.70 25.82 32.22
N LYS A 369 6.95 25.02 31.17
CA LYS A 369 7.70 25.42 29.98
C LYS A 369 7.09 24.83 28.72
N SER A 370 7.24 25.59 27.65
CA SER A 370 6.94 25.14 26.30
C SER A 370 7.89 24.03 25.89
N MET A 371 7.38 23.00 25.20
CA MET A 371 8.16 21.86 24.73
C MET A 371 8.16 21.77 23.21
N SER A 372 9.30 21.42 22.63
CA SER A 372 9.52 21.23 21.19
C SER A 372 10.02 19.82 20.90
N VAL A 373 9.17 18.83 21.17
CA VAL A 373 9.49 17.41 21.03
C VAL A 373 9.61 16.97 19.57
N TYR A 374 10.71 16.31 19.24
CA TYR A 374 10.97 15.81 17.88
C TYR A 374 11.05 14.29 17.80
N SER A 375 11.14 13.59 18.94
CA SER A 375 11.10 12.13 19.03
C SER A 375 10.64 11.71 20.42
N TYR A 376 9.79 10.70 20.49
CA TYR A 376 9.29 10.17 21.77
C TYR A 376 9.01 8.67 21.66
N THR A 377 8.89 8.02 22.81
CA THR A 377 8.39 6.65 22.93
C THR A 377 7.69 6.48 24.27
N VAL A 378 6.82 5.48 24.39
CA VAL A 378 6.13 5.15 25.64
C VAL A 378 6.65 3.80 26.12
N VAL A 379 7.21 3.76 27.32
CA VAL A 379 7.68 2.53 27.96
C VAL A 379 7.02 2.43 29.32
N ARG A 380 6.27 1.35 29.57
CA ARG A 380 5.60 1.09 30.85
C ARG A 380 4.83 2.29 31.41
N ASN A 381 3.99 2.89 30.57
CA ASN A 381 3.15 4.05 30.91
C ASN A 381 3.90 5.36 31.18
N LYS A 382 5.23 5.42 31.01
CA LYS A 382 6.00 6.66 31.05
C LYS A 382 6.39 7.08 29.64
N VAL A 383 6.41 8.38 29.41
CA VAL A 383 6.78 8.96 28.11
C VAL A 383 8.22 9.43 28.19
N TYR A 384 9.05 8.91 27.31
CA TYR A 384 10.44 9.31 27.15
C TYR A 384 10.57 10.10 25.85
N PHE A 385 11.09 11.33 25.93
CA PHE A 385 11.08 12.23 24.79
C PHE A 385 12.36 13.07 24.69
N LEU A 386 12.70 13.43 23.44
CA LEU A 386 13.76 14.36 23.13
C LEU A 386 13.15 15.67 22.64
N ASP A 387 13.57 16.73 23.30
CA ASP A 387 13.15 18.10 23.03
C ASP A 387 14.31 18.88 22.38
N LYS A 388 13.99 19.80 21.46
CA LYS A 388 14.99 20.68 20.84
C LYS A 388 15.67 21.60 21.87
N ASP A 389 14.94 21.98 22.92
CA ASP A 389 15.41 22.90 23.94
C ASP A 389 16.11 22.17 25.12
N LEU A 390 15.93 20.85 25.25
CA LEU A 390 16.59 20.00 26.27
C LEU A 390 17.86 19.32 25.73
N THR A 391 18.86 20.11 25.34
CA THR A 391 20.13 19.56 24.83
C THR A 391 20.84 18.67 25.85
N GLY A 392 21.31 17.49 25.40
CA GLY A 392 22.04 16.53 26.24
C GLY A 392 21.20 15.83 27.31
N ARG A 393 19.87 15.96 27.28
CA ARG A 393 18.97 15.32 28.24
C ARG A 393 17.82 14.61 27.54
N LEU A 394 17.35 13.54 28.17
CA LEU A 394 16.11 12.85 27.85
C LEU A 394 15.05 13.31 28.85
N GLY A 395 13.94 13.85 28.35
CA GLY A 395 12.78 14.16 29.17
C GLY A 395 12.00 12.89 29.51
N VAL A 396 11.51 12.81 30.75
CA VAL A 396 10.66 11.72 31.23
C VAL A 396 9.42 12.33 31.84
N PHE A 397 8.27 11.99 31.28
CA PHE A 397 6.96 12.34 31.84
C PHE A 397 6.32 11.11 32.46
N ASP A 398 5.96 11.24 33.74
CA ASP A 398 5.17 10.27 34.46
C ASP A 398 3.73 10.79 34.60
N PRO A 399 2.77 10.24 33.83
CA PRO A 399 1.37 10.66 33.91
C PRO A 399 0.66 10.18 35.18
N GLU A 400 1.21 9.23 35.95
CA GLU A 400 0.62 8.84 37.24
C GLU A 400 0.88 9.87 38.32
N GLU A 401 2.12 10.35 38.38
CA GLU A 401 2.55 11.34 39.37
C GLU A 401 2.38 12.78 38.85
N ASN A 402 2.03 12.94 37.58
CA ASN A 402 2.09 14.21 36.86
C ASN A 402 3.46 14.89 37.04
N SER A 403 4.53 14.11 36.93
CA SER A 403 5.89 14.55 37.25
C SER A 403 6.77 14.58 35.99
N TRP A 404 7.58 15.63 35.88
CA TRP A 404 8.51 15.84 34.78
C TRP A 404 9.93 15.78 35.30
N THR A 405 10.71 14.83 34.79
CA THR A 405 12.12 14.66 35.16
C THR A 405 13.01 14.61 33.93
N THR A 406 14.32 14.77 34.13
CA THR A 406 15.29 14.68 33.04
C THR A 406 16.43 13.75 33.41
N VAL A 407 16.92 13.01 32.41
CA VAL A 407 18.05 12.09 32.54
C VAL A 407 19.15 12.53 31.58
N PHE A 408 20.41 12.48 32.01
CA PHE A 408 21.53 12.86 31.16
C PHE A 408 21.72 11.84 30.03
N VAL A 409 21.98 12.32 28.81
CA VAL A 409 22.28 11.48 27.64
C VAL A 409 23.77 11.65 27.30
N PRO A 410 24.53 10.55 27.10
CA PRO A 410 25.95 10.63 26.80
C PRO A 410 26.19 11.41 25.51
N THR A 411 27.22 12.24 25.53
CA THR A 411 27.71 12.91 24.33
C THR A 411 28.45 11.89 23.47
N VAL A 412 28.02 11.72 22.22
CA VAL A 412 28.67 10.83 21.25
C VAL A 412 29.37 11.71 20.21
N ALA A 413 30.46 11.21 19.61
CA ALA A 413 31.23 11.98 18.62
C ALA A 413 30.31 12.40 17.45
N GLY A 414 30.04 13.70 17.32
CA GLY A 414 29.13 14.26 16.31
C GLY A 414 27.91 15.02 16.86
N GLY A 415 27.52 14.83 18.13
CA GLY A 415 26.47 15.63 18.79
C GLY A 415 25.27 14.82 19.31
N PHE A 416 24.19 15.52 19.71
CA PHE A 416 23.05 14.98 20.48
C PHE A 416 21.83 14.55 19.66
N ARG A 417 21.93 14.41 18.34
CA ARG A 417 20.75 14.07 17.52
C ARG A 417 20.49 12.56 17.59
N PHE A 418 19.55 12.17 18.44
CA PHE A 418 19.07 10.79 18.56
C PHE A 418 17.63 10.66 18.09
N GLY A 419 17.23 9.47 17.63
CA GLY A 419 15.84 9.02 17.67
C GLY A 419 15.61 8.18 18.92
N VAL A 420 14.42 8.25 19.50
CA VAL A 420 14.01 7.41 20.64
C VAL A 420 13.17 6.24 20.14
N GLY A 421 13.40 5.06 20.72
CA GLY A 421 12.52 3.90 20.55
C GLY A 421 12.56 3.01 21.77
N GLN A 422 11.93 1.84 21.68
CA GLN A 422 11.86 0.89 22.77
C GLN A 422 12.07 -0.56 22.31
N TRP A 423 12.60 -1.38 23.21
CA TRP A 423 12.82 -2.81 22.99
C TRP A 423 12.93 -3.52 24.33
N ASN A 424 12.20 -4.63 24.53
CA ASN A 424 12.23 -5.39 25.78
C ASN A 424 11.99 -4.53 27.03
N ASN A 425 11.04 -3.60 26.96
CA ASN A 425 10.74 -2.60 28.01
C ASN A 425 11.91 -1.67 28.39
N LYS A 426 12.88 -1.48 27.50
CA LYS A 426 14.01 -0.58 27.70
C LYS A 426 13.96 0.54 26.67
N VAL A 427 14.54 1.68 27.04
CA VAL A 427 14.62 2.84 26.15
C VAL A 427 15.88 2.73 25.31
N LEU A 428 15.72 2.84 24.00
CA LEU A 428 16.78 2.89 22.99
C LEU A 428 16.94 4.31 22.47
N LEU A 429 18.19 4.73 22.30
CA LEU A 429 18.53 5.93 21.55
C LEU A 429 19.38 5.56 20.34
N PHE A 430 18.88 5.92 19.16
CA PHE A 430 19.51 5.67 17.87
C PHE A 430 20.21 6.93 17.39
N SER A 431 21.53 6.91 17.23
CA SER A 431 22.25 8.07 16.70
C SER A 431 21.82 8.37 15.26
N ARG A 432 21.52 9.64 14.97
CA ARG A 432 21.20 10.10 13.60
C ARG A 432 22.44 10.46 12.79
N LEU A 433 23.58 10.65 13.45
CA LEU A 433 24.84 11.07 12.83
C LEU A 433 25.83 9.91 12.67
N SER A 434 25.73 8.91 13.53
CA SER A 434 26.52 7.69 13.51
C SER A 434 25.57 6.52 13.25
N VAL A 435 25.64 5.96 12.05
CA VAL A 435 24.69 4.92 11.56
C VAL A 435 24.73 3.63 12.39
N HIS A 436 25.68 3.47 13.33
CA HIS A 436 25.92 2.21 14.05
C HIS A 436 25.94 2.34 15.58
N GLU A 437 25.61 3.51 16.12
CA GLU A 437 25.61 3.74 17.56
C GLU A 437 24.19 3.81 18.11
N THR A 438 23.79 2.67 18.69
CA THR A 438 22.56 2.54 19.49
C THR A 438 22.96 2.39 20.95
N ILE A 439 22.40 3.21 21.83
CA ILE A 439 22.57 3.07 23.28
C ILE A 439 21.24 2.70 23.93
N ILE A 440 21.31 1.97 25.04
CA ILE A 440 20.15 1.43 25.74
C ILE A 440 20.24 1.73 27.23
N ASN A 441 19.11 2.02 27.86
CA ASN A 441 18.98 2.17 29.31
C ASN A 441 17.75 1.38 29.81
N ASP A 442 17.97 0.66 30.93
CA ASP A 442 16.95 -0.08 31.67
C ASP A 442 16.64 0.71 32.96
N PHE A 443 15.60 1.54 32.88
CA PHE A 443 15.22 2.43 33.97
C PHE A 443 14.62 1.71 35.19
N ASP A 444 14.32 0.41 35.10
CA ASP A 444 13.86 -0.37 36.27
C ASP A 444 15.03 -0.85 37.12
N LYS A 445 16.13 -1.24 36.47
CA LYS A 445 17.31 -1.79 37.14
C LYS A 445 18.31 -0.71 37.53
N GLU A 446 18.39 0.37 36.75
CA GLU A 446 19.39 1.41 36.92
C GLU A 446 18.69 2.74 37.23
N LYS A 447 18.85 3.26 38.45
CA LYS A 447 18.46 4.64 38.76
C LYS A 447 19.39 5.59 37.99
N GLY A 448 18.88 6.27 36.96
CA GLY A 448 19.53 7.42 36.34
C GLY A 448 20.25 7.16 35.01
N SER A 449 21.31 7.96 34.76
CA SER A 449 21.95 8.19 33.45
C SER A 449 22.91 7.09 32.97
N LYS A 450 22.68 5.83 33.34
CA LYS A 450 23.60 4.73 33.00
C LYS A 450 23.22 4.12 31.66
N TRP A 451 23.80 4.68 30.61
CA TRP A 451 23.61 4.21 29.24
C TRP A 451 24.67 3.18 28.86
N ARG A 452 24.26 2.16 28.11
CA ARG A 452 25.16 1.10 27.61
C ARG A 452 25.06 1.01 26.10
N TYR A 453 26.15 0.64 25.44
CA TYR A 453 26.12 0.35 24.02
C TYR A 453 25.25 -0.90 23.76
N CYS A 454 24.30 -0.80 22.83
CA CYS A 454 23.47 -1.91 22.40
C CYS A 454 24.15 -2.63 21.25
N SER A 455 24.79 -3.77 21.52
CA SER A 455 25.44 -4.58 20.49
C SER A 455 24.47 -5.42 19.65
N GLN A 456 23.24 -5.61 20.15
CA GLN A 456 22.22 -6.47 19.56
C GLN A 456 21.45 -5.75 18.46
N ILE A 457 21.03 -4.50 18.71
CA ILE A 457 20.27 -3.71 17.75
C ILE A 457 21.20 -2.78 16.98
N LYS A 458 21.54 -3.19 15.76
CA LYS A 458 22.40 -2.45 14.83
C LYS A 458 21.65 -2.16 13.53
N PRO A 459 20.86 -1.08 13.48
CA PRO A 459 20.20 -0.64 12.25
C PRO A 459 21.25 -0.25 11.21
N SER A 460 20.98 -0.49 9.92
CA SER A 460 21.94 -0.15 8.85
C SER A 460 21.80 1.27 8.27
N GLY A 461 20.93 2.10 8.84
CA GLY A 461 20.62 3.45 8.35
C GLY A 461 20.26 4.42 9.48
N SER A 462 19.98 5.68 9.13
CA SER A 462 19.56 6.69 10.09
C SER A 462 18.12 6.42 10.54
N HIS A 463 17.89 6.34 11.85
CA HIS A 463 16.58 6.07 12.44
C HIS A 463 15.59 7.23 12.21
N LEU A 464 14.45 6.90 11.61
CA LEU A 464 13.29 7.79 11.51
C LEU A 464 12.27 7.49 12.61
N PHE A 465 11.83 6.24 12.70
CA PHE A 465 10.78 5.79 13.60
C PHE A 465 10.98 4.31 13.98
N SER A 466 10.48 3.88 15.13
CA SER A 466 10.44 2.46 15.50
C SER A 466 9.12 2.12 16.17
N VAL A 467 8.62 0.91 15.90
CA VAL A 467 7.41 0.37 16.50
C VAL A 467 7.64 -1.07 16.95
N LEU A 468 6.86 -1.49 17.94
CA LEU A 468 6.80 -2.88 18.39
C LEU A 468 5.49 -3.49 17.91
N ILE A 469 5.59 -4.62 17.21
CA ILE A 469 4.45 -5.45 16.87
C ILE A 469 4.55 -6.78 17.59
N ASN A 470 3.42 -7.21 18.11
CA ASN A 470 3.18 -8.52 18.65
C ASN A 470 2.67 -9.37 17.50
N PHE A 471 3.41 -10.41 17.12
CA PHE A 471 2.90 -11.38 16.19
C PHE A 471 2.92 -12.74 16.82
#